data_AF-A0A9X3NQF3-F1
#
_entry.id   AF-A0A9X3NQF3-F1
#
_cell.length_a   1.000
_cell.length_b   1.000
_cell.length_c   1.000
_cell.angle_alpha   90.00
_cell.angle_beta   90.00
_cell.angle_gamma   90.00
#
_symmetry.space_group_name_H-M   'P 1'
#
loop_
_entity.id
_entity.type
_entity.pdbx_description
1 polymer ?
#
loop_
_entity_poly.entity_id
_entity_poly.type
_entity_poly.pdbx_seq_one_letter_code
_entity_poly.pdbx_strand_id
1 'polypeptide(L)'
;MPDRVDALLRDLTGEDRGARRAAAPLLADLGAPVVERLLPLCADGASRYSPAESVLHRIGEAALLPLREVRRRGPGRLRRTALRLLVDLGGAECLAEADRRAVERLVRIRLAEEGDVRLPSDAGRWLAFPADRFDDAVAALDLHGLTPATVAMGVAAATAAENSREFRDAQGATATAYRVFITPEFENWQHEGPGRMWRLVWGDSFVDELDGFTLADRLSRRCGEAHFYGIDPYHSAENWYVSREGRGVRGYSTYADPPFFGDPLPFEAGEDEDSEGTVHASTAAFLLSVEPGPMSAHGTRGHGWLATTRPEVPLDRFRGALPV
;
A
#
# COMPACT_ATOMS: atom_id res chain seq x y z
N MET A 1 37.38 -8.99 -18.66
CA MET A 1 36.11 -8.87 -17.91
C MET A 1 35.64 -7.42 -17.78
N PRO A 2 36.47 -6.43 -17.39
CA PRO A 2 36.04 -5.02 -17.28
C PRO A 2 35.42 -4.47 -18.58
N ASP A 3 36.07 -4.74 -19.72
CA ASP A 3 35.63 -4.25 -21.03
C ASP A 3 34.24 -4.77 -21.44
N ARG A 4 33.88 -5.98 -21.01
CA ARG A 4 32.56 -6.58 -21.28
C ARG A 4 31.48 -5.89 -20.44
N VAL A 5 31.75 -5.63 -19.16
CA VAL A 5 30.82 -4.90 -18.28
C VAL A 5 30.60 -3.49 -18.82
N ASP A 6 31.66 -2.82 -19.27
CA ASP A 6 31.58 -1.45 -19.78
C ASP A 6 30.88 -1.34 -21.13
N ALA A 7 30.97 -2.37 -21.98
CA ALA A 7 30.13 -2.47 -23.17
C ALA A 7 28.64 -2.59 -22.78
N LEU A 8 28.31 -3.51 -21.87
CA LEU A 8 26.92 -3.73 -21.45
C LEU A 8 26.31 -2.53 -20.73
N LEU A 9 27.09 -1.80 -19.91
CA LEU A 9 26.62 -0.59 -19.25
C LEU A 9 26.35 0.53 -20.27
N ARG A 10 27.19 0.67 -21.30
CA ARG A 10 26.92 1.62 -22.40
C ARG A 10 25.64 1.26 -23.13
N ASP A 11 25.45 -0.01 -23.48
CA ASP A 11 24.23 -0.51 -24.12
C ASP A 11 23.00 -0.26 -23.24
N LEU A 12 23.11 -0.43 -21.92
CA LEU A 12 22.02 -0.17 -20.96
C LEU A 12 21.61 1.30 -20.88
N THR A 13 22.56 2.23 -21.06
CA THR A 13 22.32 3.68 -21.02
C THR A 13 22.06 4.29 -22.41
N GLY A 14 22.27 3.52 -23.48
CA GLY A 14 22.11 3.97 -24.85
C GLY A 14 20.64 4.21 -25.24
N GLU A 15 20.44 4.91 -26.36
CA GLU A 15 19.10 5.22 -26.87
C GLU A 15 18.39 3.97 -27.42
N ASP A 16 19.16 3.04 -28.00
CA ASP A 16 18.65 1.81 -28.61
C ASP A 16 17.95 0.92 -27.57
N ARG A 17 16.63 0.77 -27.73
CA ARG A 17 15.79 -0.07 -26.88
C ARG A 17 16.14 -1.56 -27.00
N GLY A 18 16.56 -2.01 -28.18
CA GLY A 18 16.99 -3.39 -28.43
C GLY A 18 18.26 -3.72 -27.67
N ALA A 19 19.28 -2.88 -27.78
CA ALA A 19 20.53 -3.00 -27.05
C ALA A 19 20.30 -3.00 -25.53
N ARG A 20 19.49 -2.06 -25.01
CA ARG A 20 19.11 -2.02 -23.59
C ARG A 20 18.45 -3.31 -23.11
N ARG A 21 17.48 -3.80 -23.87
CA ARG A 21 16.72 -5.01 -23.53
C ARG A 21 17.62 -6.26 -23.54
N ALA A 22 18.62 -6.32 -24.42
CA ALA A 22 19.59 -7.41 -24.49
C ALA A 22 20.66 -7.33 -23.38
N ALA A 23 21.09 -6.12 -23.01
CA ALA A 23 22.13 -5.93 -21.99
C ALA A 23 21.64 -6.24 -20.56
N ALA A 24 20.38 -5.91 -20.26
CA ALA A 24 19.81 -6.09 -18.92
C ALA A 24 19.91 -7.52 -18.34
N PRO A 25 19.49 -8.59 -19.04
CA PRO A 25 19.66 -9.96 -18.52
C PRO A 25 21.13 -10.34 -18.37
N LEU A 26 22.00 -9.95 -19.31
CA LEU A 26 23.44 -10.26 -19.25
C LEU A 26 24.13 -9.60 -18.05
N LEU A 27 23.72 -8.39 -17.68
CA LEU A 27 24.21 -7.73 -16.48
C LEU A 27 23.66 -8.38 -15.20
N ALA A 28 22.40 -8.82 -15.22
CA ALA A 28 21.82 -9.53 -14.08
C ALA A 28 22.52 -10.87 -13.82
N ASP A 29 22.84 -11.63 -14.88
CA ASP A 29 23.57 -12.90 -14.79
C ASP A 29 24.98 -12.75 -14.20
N LEU A 30 25.59 -11.57 -14.33
CA LEU A 30 26.88 -11.28 -13.68
C LEU A 30 26.74 -11.13 -12.17
N GLY A 31 25.58 -10.73 -11.65
CA GLY A 31 25.25 -10.68 -10.23
C GLY A 31 25.93 -9.56 -9.44
N ALA A 32 26.34 -9.85 -8.20
CA ALA A 32 26.90 -8.88 -7.25
C ALA A 32 28.05 -7.98 -7.78
N PRO A 33 29.01 -8.46 -8.59
CA PRO A 33 30.13 -7.66 -9.09
C PRO A 33 29.75 -6.40 -9.89
N VAL A 34 28.56 -6.34 -10.50
CA VAL A 34 28.15 -5.16 -11.30
C VAL A 34 27.38 -4.11 -10.49
N VAL A 35 27.01 -4.41 -9.24
CA VAL A 35 26.13 -3.55 -8.42
C VAL A 35 26.71 -2.16 -8.19
N GLU A 36 27.99 -2.06 -7.83
CA GLU A 36 28.64 -0.76 -7.61
C GLU A 36 28.72 0.10 -8.87
N ARG A 37 28.74 -0.54 -10.05
CA ARG A 37 28.79 0.15 -11.35
C ARG A 37 27.40 0.60 -11.82
N LEU A 38 26.35 -0.13 -11.44
CA LEU A 38 24.96 0.22 -11.74
C LEU A 38 24.44 1.35 -10.85
N LEU A 39 24.90 1.41 -9.60
CA LEU A 39 24.33 2.32 -8.60
C LEU A 39 24.40 3.82 -8.97
N PRO A 40 25.48 4.35 -9.58
CA PRO A 40 25.49 5.72 -10.09
C PRO A 40 24.38 6.00 -11.11
N LEU A 41 24.05 5.02 -11.95
CA LEU A 41 23.00 5.14 -12.98
C LEU A 41 21.58 5.12 -12.37
N CYS A 42 21.45 4.74 -11.11
CA CYS A 42 20.20 4.81 -10.33
C CYS A 42 20.02 6.14 -9.60
N ALA A 43 21.11 6.90 -9.38
CA ALA A 43 21.07 8.18 -8.67
C ALA A 43 20.59 9.35 -9.54
N ASP A 44 20.72 9.23 -10.87
CA ASP A 44 20.41 10.32 -11.82
C ASP A 44 18.96 10.31 -12.34
N GLY A 45 18.14 9.34 -11.91
CA GLY A 45 16.78 9.17 -12.43
C GLY A 45 15.70 9.89 -11.61
N ALA A 46 14.89 10.72 -12.28
CA ALA A 46 13.65 11.29 -11.72
C ALA A 46 12.51 10.25 -11.58
N SER A 47 12.68 9.04 -12.12
CA SER A 47 11.69 7.94 -12.13
C SER A 47 12.23 6.72 -11.37
N ARG A 48 11.37 6.08 -10.56
CA ARG A 48 11.66 4.90 -9.71
C ARG A 48 11.98 3.60 -10.47
N TYR A 49 12.25 3.66 -11.77
CA TYR A 49 12.47 2.48 -12.59
C TYR A 49 13.45 2.77 -13.73
N SER A 50 14.67 3.21 -13.39
CA SER A 50 15.71 3.29 -14.40
C SER A 50 16.07 1.88 -14.92
N PRO A 51 16.57 1.73 -16.16
CA PRO A 51 17.05 0.43 -16.64
C PRO A 51 18.06 -0.23 -15.69
N ALA A 52 18.93 0.56 -15.04
CA ALA A 52 19.88 0.07 -14.06
C ALA A 52 19.21 -0.45 -12.77
N GLU A 53 18.17 0.25 -12.29
CA GLU A 53 17.38 -0.21 -11.15
C GLU A 53 16.65 -1.52 -11.47
N SER A 54 16.10 -1.67 -12.68
CA SER A 54 15.50 -2.94 -13.13
C SER A 54 16.52 -4.09 -13.13
N VAL A 55 17.77 -3.85 -13.53
CA VAL A 55 18.84 -4.86 -13.45
C VAL A 55 19.14 -5.22 -12.00
N LEU A 56 19.23 -4.24 -11.09
CA LEU A 56 19.43 -4.51 -9.66
C LEU A 56 18.29 -5.34 -9.04
N HIS A 57 17.04 -5.07 -9.42
CA HIS A 57 15.90 -5.90 -9.04
C HIS A 57 15.99 -7.33 -9.54
N ARG A 58 16.53 -7.54 -10.75
CA ARG A 58 16.77 -8.90 -11.29
C ARG A 58 17.92 -9.62 -10.60
N ILE A 59 18.95 -8.89 -10.15
CA ILE A 59 20.03 -9.45 -9.33
C ILE A 59 19.48 -9.91 -7.96
N GLY A 60 18.48 -9.20 -7.43
CA GLY A 60 17.76 -9.59 -6.23
C GLY A 60 18.64 -9.60 -4.98
N GLU A 61 18.52 -10.63 -4.15
CA GLU A 61 19.20 -10.71 -2.86
C GLU A 61 20.74 -10.68 -2.95
N ALA A 62 21.30 -11.10 -4.09
CA ALA A 62 22.74 -11.02 -4.33
C ALA A 62 23.27 -9.57 -4.34
N ALA A 63 22.40 -8.57 -4.55
CA ALA A 63 22.77 -7.16 -4.49
C ALA A 63 22.85 -6.61 -3.06
N LEU A 64 22.27 -7.28 -2.05
CA LEU A 64 22.15 -6.74 -0.69
C LEU A 64 23.50 -6.50 -0.02
N LEU A 65 24.46 -7.44 -0.17
CA LEU A 65 25.78 -7.29 0.44
C LEU A 65 26.58 -6.12 -0.16
N PRO A 66 26.72 -5.98 -1.50
CA PRO A 66 27.33 -4.79 -2.10
C PRO A 66 26.63 -3.48 -1.70
N LEU A 67 25.30 -3.45 -1.67
CA LEU A 67 24.53 -2.25 -1.30
C LEU A 67 24.80 -1.84 0.15
N ARG A 68 24.92 -2.80 1.09
CA ARG A 68 25.32 -2.52 2.48
C ARG A 68 26.73 -1.92 2.55
N GLU A 69 27.66 -2.40 1.73
CA GLU A 69 29.02 -1.85 1.72
C GLU A 69 29.03 -0.41 1.21
N VAL A 70 28.31 -0.12 0.12
CA VAL A 70 28.18 1.25 -0.39
C VAL A 70 27.49 2.15 0.63
N ARG A 71 26.43 1.67 1.29
CA ARG A 71 25.74 2.42 2.36
C ARG A 71 26.68 2.83 3.49
N ARG A 72 27.61 1.94 3.86
CA ARG A 72 28.56 2.11 4.97
C ARG A 72 29.77 2.95 4.61
N ARG A 73 30.42 2.65 3.49
CA ARG A 73 31.75 3.21 3.13
C ARG A 73 31.77 3.95 1.80
N GLY A 74 30.76 3.78 0.96
CA GLY A 74 30.72 4.39 -0.36
C GLY A 74 30.54 5.91 -0.36
N PRO A 75 30.57 6.55 -1.54
CA PRO A 75 30.38 7.99 -1.71
C PRO A 75 29.02 8.45 -1.17
N GLY A 76 28.97 9.60 -0.48
CA GLY A 76 27.75 10.12 0.16
C GLY A 76 26.53 10.17 -0.76
N ARG A 77 26.72 10.60 -2.02
CA ARG A 77 25.66 10.66 -3.05
C ARG A 77 25.02 9.31 -3.37
N LEU A 78 25.74 8.19 -3.20
CA LEU A 78 25.25 6.85 -3.51
C LEU A 78 24.63 6.17 -2.29
N ARG A 79 24.90 6.65 -1.07
CA ARG A 79 24.41 6.03 0.18
C ARG A 79 22.89 6.05 0.28
N ARG A 80 22.25 7.13 -0.18
CA ARG A 80 20.78 7.24 -0.20
C ARG A 80 20.16 6.23 -1.16
N THR A 81 20.66 6.15 -2.38
CA THR A 81 20.21 5.16 -3.38
C THR A 81 20.42 3.73 -2.90
N ALA A 82 21.58 3.45 -2.27
CA ALA A 82 21.84 2.15 -1.66
C ALA A 82 20.85 1.82 -0.54
N LEU A 83 20.54 2.79 0.32
CA LEU A 83 19.56 2.62 1.40
C LEU A 83 18.16 2.29 0.85
N ARG A 84 17.70 3.04 -0.15
CA ARG A 84 16.42 2.81 -0.84
C ARG A 84 16.35 1.39 -1.41
N LEU A 85 17.36 0.99 -2.19
CA LEU A 85 17.41 -0.33 -2.82
C LEU A 85 17.52 -1.47 -1.80
N LEU A 86 18.17 -1.27 -0.65
CA LEU A 86 18.16 -2.28 0.42
C LEU A 86 16.74 -2.57 0.90
N VAL A 87 15.92 -1.53 1.05
CA VAL A 87 14.51 -1.68 1.43
C VAL A 87 13.71 -2.32 0.30
N ASP A 88 13.87 -1.83 -0.93
CA ASP A 88 13.12 -2.32 -2.09
C ASP A 88 13.42 -3.80 -2.42
N LEU A 89 14.62 -4.29 -2.13
CA LEU A 89 15.01 -5.68 -2.40
C LEU A 89 14.85 -6.62 -1.21
N GLY A 90 15.06 -6.13 0.00
CA GLY A 90 15.20 -6.96 1.19
C GLY A 90 14.38 -6.52 2.40
N GLY A 91 13.55 -5.49 2.27
CA GLY A 91 12.79 -4.94 3.38
C GLY A 91 13.64 -4.22 4.42
N ALA A 92 12.99 -3.71 5.47
CA ALA A 92 13.68 -3.00 6.55
C ALA A 92 14.59 -3.94 7.38
N GLU A 93 14.34 -5.25 7.38
CA GLU A 93 15.20 -6.24 8.06
C GLU A 93 16.63 -6.25 7.50
N CYS A 94 16.80 -5.80 6.25
CA CYS A 94 18.09 -5.73 5.62
C CYS A 94 18.94 -4.52 6.03
N LEU A 95 18.35 -3.58 6.76
CA LEU A 95 19.00 -2.36 7.23
C LEU A 95 19.83 -2.60 8.49
N ALA A 96 20.92 -1.85 8.62
CA ALA A 96 21.64 -1.80 9.89
C ALA A 96 20.80 -1.08 10.95
N GLU A 97 21.02 -1.38 12.23
CA GLU A 97 20.31 -0.76 13.35
C GLU A 97 20.36 0.78 13.35
N ALA A 98 21.48 1.36 12.94
CA ALA A 98 21.61 2.81 12.82
C ALA A 98 20.73 3.38 11.70
N ASP A 99 20.55 2.64 10.61
CA ASP A 99 19.70 3.05 9.48
C ASP A 99 18.22 2.91 9.83
N ARG A 100 17.82 1.82 10.51
CA ARG A 100 16.44 1.66 11.00
C ARG A 100 16.02 2.82 11.91
N ARG A 101 16.83 3.15 12.91
CA ARG A 101 16.57 4.29 13.81
C ARG A 101 16.55 5.63 13.06
N ALA A 102 17.36 5.79 12.01
CA ALA A 102 17.34 6.99 11.20
C ALA A 102 16.04 7.12 10.39
N VAL A 103 15.56 6.01 9.81
CA VAL A 103 14.28 5.95 9.09
C VAL A 103 13.11 6.20 10.05
N GLU A 104 13.07 5.54 11.20
CA GLU A 104 12.04 5.77 12.22
C GLU A 104 11.98 7.23 12.69
N ARG A 105 13.15 7.86 12.86
CA ARG A 105 13.22 9.30 13.17
C ARG A 105 12.70 10.14 12.02
N LEU A 106 13.04 9.82 10.78
CA LEU A 106 12.53 10.52 9.60
C LEU A 106 11.01 10.42 9.52
N VAL A 107 10.44 9.23 9.71
CA VAL A 107 8.99 9.02 9.73
C VAL A 107 8.35 9.89 10.80
N ARG A 108 8.87 9.93 12.04
CA ARG A 108 8.33 10.79 13.10
C ARG A 108 8.38 12.28 12.75
N ILE A 109 9.45 12.74 12.10
CA ILE A 109 9.54 14.13 11.63
C ILE A 109 8.48 14.39 10.55
N ARG A 110 8.35 13.48 9.57
CA ARG A 110 7.37 13.62 8.49
C ARG A 110 5.93 13.58 8.97
N LEU A 111 5.62 12.76 9.97
CA LEU A 111 4.30 12.72 10.60
C LEU A 111 3.93 14.05 11.24
N ALA A 112 4.89 14.76 11.84
CA ALA A 112 4.64 16.08 12.43
C ALA A 112 4.47 17.20 11.38
N GLU A 113 4.97 16.97 10.17
CA GLU A 113 4.90 17.90 9.03
C GLU A 113 3.78 17.53 8.03
N GLU A 114 3.01 16.47 8.29
CA GLU A 114 1.99 15.99 7.36
C GLU A 114 0.82 16.97 7.31
N GLY A 115 0.61 17.57 6.13
CA GLY A 115 -0.46 18.52 5.85
C GLY A 115 -1.58 17.86 5.06
N ASP A 116 -2.00 18.50 3.96
CA ASP A 116 -2.96 17.89 3.04
C ASP A 116 -2.40 16.60 2.45
N VAL A 117 -3.22 15.56 2.43
CA VAL A 117 -2.85 14.23 1.93
C VAL A 117 -3.74 13.83 0.76
N ARG A 118 -3.29 12.84 0.00
CA ARG A 118 -4.05 12.30 -1.14
C ARG A 118 -4.10 10.78 -1.04
N LEU A 119 -5.30 10.24 -1.09
CA LEU A 119 -5.55 8.81 -1.25
C LEU A 119 -5.91 8.51 -2.72
N PRO A 120 -5.60 7.31 -3.23
CA PRO A 120 -6.09 6.85 -4.54
C PRO A 120 -7.62 6.82 -4.54
N SER A 121 -8.25 7.35 -5.59
CA SER A 121 -9.71 7.51 -5.69
C SER A 121 -10.29 7.00 -7.01
N ASP A 122 -9.45 6.76 -8.00
CA ASP A 122 -9.79 6.38 -9.37
C ASP A 122 -9.83 4.86 -9.59
N ALA A 123 -9.19 4.10 -8.70
CA ALA A 123 -9.20 2.65 -8.72
C ALA A 123 -8.89 2.08 -7.34
N GLY A 124 -9.39 0.88 -7.09
CA GLY A 124 -9.00 0.08 -5.94
C GLY A 124 -10.16 -0.26 -5.02
N ARG A 125 -9.82 -0.87 -3.89
CA ARG A 125 -10.77 -1.38 -2.92
C ARG A 125 -10.35 -0.96 -1.52
N TRP A 126 -11.31 -0.56 -0.70
CA TRP A 126 -11.04 -0.14 0.68
C TRP A 126 -12.20 -0.48 1.60
N LEU A 127 -11.88 -0.59 2.88
CA LEU A 127 -12.88 -0.67 3.95
C LEU A 127 -12.95 0.66 4.67
N ALA A 128 -14.11 0.99 5.25
CA ALA A 128 -14.27 2.13 6.14
C ALA A 128 -14.85 1.66 7.48
N PHE A 129 -14.36 2.22 8.59
CA PHE A 129 -14.91 1.99 9.92
C PHE A 129 -14.84 3.25 10.79
N PRO A 130 -15.67 3.37 11.84
CA PRO A 130 -15.67 4.51 12.75
C PRO A 130 -14.32 4.69 13.47
N ALA A 131 -13.75 5.89 13.43
CA ALA A 131 -12.38 6.14 13.88
C ALA A 131 -12.16 5.85 15.38
N ASP A 132 -13.19 6.01 16.20
CA ASP A 132 -13.20 5.73 17.64
C ASP A 132 -13.18 4.23 17.97
N ARG A 133 -13.29 3.37 16.96
CA ARG A 133 -13.22 1.89 17.07
C ARG A 133 -11.90 1.33 16.59
N PHE A 134 -10.81 2.11 16.61
CA PHE A 134 -9.49 1.71 16.12
C PHE A 134 -9.00 0.37 16.71
N ASP A 135 -8.99 0.23 18.04
CA ASP A 135 -8.53 -1.00 18.70
C ASP A 135 -9.42 -2.20 18.35
N ASP A 136 -10.72 -1.97 18.20
CA ASP A 136 -11.68 -3.00 17.79
C ASP A 136 -11.47 -3.44 16.34
N ALA A 137 -11.12 -2.51 15.44
CA ALA A 137 -10.79 -2.82 14.05
C ALA A 137 -9.49 -3.62 13.94
N VAL A 138 -8.46 -3.24 14.71
CA VAL A 138 -7.18 -3.98 14.80
C VAL A 138 -7.42 -5.40 15.28
N ALA A 139 -8.20 -5.58 16.35
CA ALA A 139 -8.56 -6.89 16.87
C ALA A 139 -9.46 -7.67 15.91
N ALA A 140 -10.43 -7.00 15.26
CA ALA A 140 -11.34 -7.63 14.30
C ALA A 140 -10.55 -8.24 13.16
N LEU A 141 -9.60 -7.51 12.58
CA LEU A 141 -8.82 -7.93 11.42
C LEU A 141 -7.59 -8.77 11.75
N ASP A 142 -7.33 -9.05 13.05
CA ASP A 142 -6.15 -9.77 13.54
C ASP A 142 -4.85 -9.12 13.04
N LEU A 143 -4.75 -7.80 13.27
CA LEU A 143 -3.61 -6.99 12.85
C LEU A 143 -2.57 -6.90 13.95
N HIS A 144 -1.31 -7.03 13.54
CA HIS A 144 -0.15 -7.07 14.43
C HIS A 144 0.93 -6.07 13.99
N GLY A 145 1.82 -5.73 14.92
CA GLY A 145 3.02 -4.93 14.63
C GLY A 145 2.74 -3.50 14.17
N LEU A 146 1.70 -2.87 14.74
CA LEU A 146 1.31 -1.49 14.40
C LEU A 146 2.51 -0.55 14.41
N THR A 147 2.80 0.05 13.25
CA THR A 147 3.90 0.98 13.06
C THR A 147 3.36 2.29 12.47
N PRO A 148 3.63 3.46 13.10
CA PRO A 148 3.20 4.75 12.58
C PRO A 148 3.66 5.00 11.14
N ALA A 149 2.77 5.56 10.33
CA ALA A 149 2.98 5.78 8.92
C ALA A 149 2.37 7.09 8.41
N THR A 150 3.14 7.84 7.63
CA THR A 150 2.60 8.93 6.79
C THR A 150 1.64 8.31 5.76
N VAL A 151 0.65 9.07 5.30
CA VAL A 151 -0.29 8.61 4.27
C VAL A 151 0.43 8.20 2.99
N ALA A 152 1.41 8.98 2.54
CA ALA A 152 2.19 8.64 1.35
C ALA A 152 2.92 7.29 1.48
N MET A 153 3.54 7.03 2.65
CA MET A 153 4.18 5.75 2.96
C MET A 153 3.16 4.61 3.01
N GLY A 154 2.03 4.82 3.68
CA GLY A 154 0.96 3.84 3.83
C GLY A 154 0.34 3.39 2.52
N VAL A 155 -0.03 4.36 1.67
CA VAL A 155 -0.54 4.11 0.32
C VAL A 155 0.49 3.35 -0.50
N ALA A 156 1.74 3.82 -0.56
CA ALA A 156 2.79 3.13 -1.31
C ALA A 156 3.00 1.68 -0.82
N ALA A 157 2.90 1.44 0.48
CA ALA A 157 3.01 0.12 1.09
C ALA A 157 1.88 -0.83 0.70
N ALA A 158 0.68 -0.28 0.53
CA ALA A 158 -0.53 -1.04 0.29
C ALA A 158 -0.83 -1.26 -1.20
N THR A 159 -0.35 -0.40 -2.10
CA THR A 159 -0.73 -0.42 -3.53
C THR A 159 0.44 -0.58 -4.52
N ALA A 160 1.67 -0.23 -4.14
CA ALA A 160 2.80 -0.19 -5.08
C ALA A 160 3.95 -1.14 -4.71
N ALA A 161 4.18 -1.35 -3.42
CA ALA A 161 5.22 -2.23 -2.90
C ALA A 161 4.66 -3.61 -2.52
N GLU A 162 5.53 -4.56 -2.15
CA GLU A 162 5.12 -5.92 -1.76
C GLU A 162 4.14 -5.87 -0.57
N ASN A 163 2.86 -6.17 -0.80
CA ASN A 163 1.79 -6.09 0.18
C ASN A 163 1.24 -7.47 0.59
N SER A 164 1.74 -8.55 0.00
CA SER A 164 1.49 -9.94 0.38
C SER A 164 2.79 -10.74 0.34
N ARG A 165 2.87 -11.78 1.18
CA ARG A 165 4.04 -12.66 1.26
C ARG A 165 3.65 -14.05 1.70
N GLU A 166 4.04 -15.06 0.92
CA GLU A 166 3.92 -16.45 1.31
C GLU A 166 5.01 -16.84 2.32
N PHE A 167 4.65 -17.66 3.30
CA PHE A 167 5.56 -18.24 4.27
C PHE A 167 5.08 -19.63 4.71
N ARG A 168 5.93 -20.35 5.45
CA ARG A 168 5.58 -21.62 6.09
C ARG A 168 5.18 -21.35 7.53
N ASP A 169 3.97 -21.73 7.91
CA ASP A 169 3.51 -21.60 9.29
C ASP A 169 4.17 -22.63 10.23
N ALA A 170 3.81 -22.59 11.51
CA ALA A 170 4.34 -23.50 12.52
C ALA A 170 4.03 -24.99 12.25
N GLN A 171 3.03 -25.27 11.42
CA GLN A 171 2.59 -26.60 10.99
C GLN A 171 3.22 -27.00 9.64
N GLY A 172 4.02 -26.12 9.02
CA GLY A 172 4.64 -26.32 7.71
C GLY A 172 3.71 -26.11 6.53
N ALA A 173 2.46 -25.67 6.75
CA ALA A 173 1.55 -25.32 5.68
C ALA A 173 1.95 -23.97 5.06
N THR A 174 1.66 -23.80 3.77
CA THR A 174 1.83 -22.50 3.12
C THR A 174 0.72 -21.58 3.59
N ALA A 175 1.10 -20.39 4.07
CA ALA A 175 0.18 -19.34 4.46
C ALA A 175 0.63 -18.01 3.85
N THR A 176 -0.30 -17.06 3.70
CA THR A 176 -0.02 -15.71 3.22
C THR A 176 -0.16 -14.72 4.37
N ALA A 177 0.84 -13.84 4.49
CA ALA A 177 0.79 -12.66 5.33
C ALA A 177 0.54 -11.44 4.44
N TYR A 178 -0.31 -10.53 4.88
CA TYR A 178 -0.58 -9.28 4.18
C TYR A 178 -0.06 -8.10 4.97
N ARG A 179 0.35 -7.05 4.26
CA ARG A 179 0.64 -5.73 4.80
C ARG A 179 -0.57 -4.84 4.57
N VAL A 180 -1.05 -4.24 5.65
CA VAL A 180 -2.28 -3.44 5.69
C VAL A 180 -1.92 -2.01 6.12
N PHE A 181 -2.55 -1.04 5.48
CA PHE A 181 -2.49 0.37 5.87
C PHE A 181 -3.84 0.83 6.42
N ILE A 182 -3.84 1.40 7.63
CA ILE A 182 -4.99 2.09 8.21
C ILE A 182 -4.70 3.59 8.17
N THR A 183 -5.61 4.39 7.63
CA THR A 183 -5.39 5.83 7.49
C THR A 183 -5.42 6.59 8.82
N PRO A 184 -5.01 7.87 8.83
CA PRO A 184 -5.50 8.83 9.81
C PRO A 184 -7.04 8.88 9.84
N GLU A 185 -7.55 9.62 10.80
CA GLU A 185 -8.99 9.89 10.92
C GLU A 185 -9.38 10.99 9.94
N PHE A 186 -10.44 10.77 9.19
CA PHE A 186 -11.01 11.76 8.28
C PHE A 186 -12.44 12.09 8.70
N GLU A 187 -12.74 13.38 8.71
CA GLU A 187 -14.09 13.87 8.98
C GLU A 187 -15.01 13.62 7.79
N ASN A 188 -16.18 13.01 8.05
CA ASN A 188 -17.28 13.05 7.12
C ASN A 188 -18.12 14.31 7.38
N TRP A 189 -18.06 15.28 6.46
CA TRP A 189 -18.76 16.56 6.55
C TRP A 189 -20.21 16.54 6.05
N GLN A 190 -20.64 15.45 5.39
CA GLN A 190 -21.99 15.29 4.83
C GLN A 190 -23.00 14.79 5.87
N HIS A 191 -22.56 14.27 7.01
CA HIS A 191 -23.45 13.73 8.03
C HIS A 191 -24.14 14.87 8.82
N GLU A 192 -25.47 14.85 8.90
CA GLU A 192 -26.22 15.76 9.76
C GLU A 192 -25.90 15.49 11.24
N GLY A 193 -25.04 16.32 11.84
CA GLY A 193 -24.58 16.18 13.23
C GLY A 193 -23.11 16.55 13.40
N PRO A 194 -22.53 16.41 14.61
CA PRO A 194 -21.07 16.49 14.74
C PRO A 194 -20.44 15.42 13.82
N GLY A 195 -19.63 15.86 12.86
CA GLY A 195 -19.05 15.00 11.82
C GLY A 195 -18.42 13.75 12.42
N ARG A 196 -18.91 12.57 12.00
CA ARG A 196 -18.34 11.30 12.43
C ARG A 196 -16.98 11.15 11.75
N MET A 197 -15.96 10.84 12.54
CA MET A 197 -14.63 10.55 12.02
C MET A 197 -14.57 9.09 11.57
N TRP A 198 -13.96 8.85 10.41
CA TRP A 198 -13.77 7.52 9.85
C TRP A 198 -12.30 7.25 9.61
N ARG A 199 -11.93 5.97 9.70
CA ARG A 199 -10.66 5.46 9.21
C ARG A 199 -10.94 4.49 8.09
N LEU A 200 -9.99 4.43 7.18
CA LEU A 200 -10.04 3.60 6.00
C LEU A 200 -8.93 2.55 6.06
N VAL A 201 -9.17 1.37 5.50
CA VAL A 201 -8.22 0.26 5.46
C VAL A 201 -7.89 -0.08 4.01
N TRP A 202 -6.59 -0.09 3.70
CA TRP A 202 -6.02 -0.46 2.40
C TRP A 202 -5.09 -1.66 2.49
N GLY A 203 -5.03 -2.38 1.38
CA GLY A 203 -4.10 -3.47 1.12
C GLY A 203 -4.65 -4.24 -0.05
N ASP A 204 -4.18 -3.99 -1.27
CA ASP A 204 -4.84 -4.51 -2.48
C ASP A 204 -4.97 -6.03 -2.41
N SER A 205 -3.87 -6.76 -2.16
CA SER A 205 -3.92 -8.21 -1.95
C SER A 205 -4.75 -8.63 -0.74
N PHE A 206 -4.73 -7.84 0.34
CA PHE A 206 -5.49 -8.18 1.56
C PHE A 206 -7.00 -8.14 1.32
N VAL A 207 -7.49 -7.08 0.69
CA VAL A 207 -8.93 -6.88 0.42
C VAL A 207 -9.38 -7.77 -0.72
N ASP A 208 -8.54 -7.99 -1.73
CA ASP A 208 -8.86 -8.84 -2.89
C ASP A 208 -8.91 -10.32 -2.52
N GLU A 209 -7.90 -10.83 -1.80
CA GLU A 209 -7.78 -12.27 -1.53
C GLU A 209 -8.64 -12.74 -0.35
N LEU A 210 -8.96 -11.85 0.60
CA LEU A 210 -9.77 -12.20 1.78
C LEU A 210 -11.23 -11.75 1.69
N ASP A 211 -11.65 -11.29 0.51
CA ASP A 211 -13.01 -10.83 0.22
C ASP A 211 -13.45 -9.62 1.10
N GLY A 212 -13.48 -8.45 0.46
CA GLY A 212 -13.89 -7.20 1.10
C GLY A 212 -15.27 -7.23 1.78
N PHE A 213 -16.22 -8.00 1.25
CA PHE A 213 -17.55 -8.17 1.88
C PHE A 213 -17.43 -8.88 3.23
N THR A 214 -16.71 -10.00 3.26
CA THR A 214 -16.42 -10.77 4.49
C THR A 214 -15.61 -9.95 5.50
N LEU A 215 -14.67 -9.13 5.05
CA LEU A 215 -13.89 -8.25 5.92
C LEU A 215 -14.76 -7.15 6.55
N ALA A 216 -15.70 -6.57 5.80
CA ALA A 216 -16.65 -5.59 6.34
C ALA A 216 -17.54 -6.23 7.43
N ASP A 217 -18.07 -7.43 7.21
CA ASP A 217 -18.81 -8.19 8.24
C ASP A 217 -17.95 -8.52 9.47
N ARG A 218 -16.65 -8.76 9.28
CA ARG A 218 -15.73 -9.01 10.40
C ARG A 218 -15.47 -7.75 11.21
N LEU A 219 -15.26 -6.61 10.54
CA LEU A 219 -15.08 -5.31 11.18
C LEU A 219 -16.35 -4.87 11.93
N SER A 220 -17.51 -4.94 11.28
CA SER A 220 -18.76 -4.42 11.84
C SER A 220 -19.20 -5.16 13.10
N ARG A 221 -18.87 -6.46 13.26
CA ARG A 221 -19.11 -7.21 14.52
C ARG A 221 -18.49 -6.58 15.75
N ARG A 222 -17.37 -5.86 15.58
CA ARG A 222 -16.64 -5.22 16.69
C ARG A 222 -16.75 -3.71 16.66
N CYS A 223 -16.89 -3.13 15.48
CA CYS A 223 -16.98 -1.68 15.29
C CYS A 223 -18.44 -1.16 15.27
N GLY A 224 -19.43 -2.05 15.32
CA GLY A 224 -20.86 -1.76 15.15
C GLY A 224 -21.24 -1.56 13.69
N GLU A 225 -20.40 -0.88 12.92
CA GLU A 225 -20.60 -0.59 11.50
C GLU A 225 -19.27 -0.62 10.75
N ALA A 226 -19.29 -1.14 9.52
CA ALA A 226 -18.17 -1.08 8.60
C ALA A 226 -18.66 -1.19 7.16
N HIS A 227 -17.96 -0.51 6.26
CA HIS A 227 -18.31 -0.49 4.84
C HIS A 227 -17.18 -1.07 3.99
N PHE A 228 -17.54 -1.59 2.83
CA PHE A 228 -16.62 -1.97 1.77
C PHE A 228 -16.98 -1.22 0.49
N TYR A 229 -15.96 -0.78 -0.23
CA TYR A 229 -16.09 -0.11 -1.52
C TYR A 229 -15.05 -0.65 -2.49
N GLY A 230 -15.43 -0.79 -3.75
CA GLY A 230 -14.55 -1.24 -4.82
C GLY A 230 -14.87 -0.59 -6.15
N ILE A 231 -13.85 -0.01 -6.78
CA ILE A 231 -13.90 0.60 -8.10
C ILE A 231 -12.89 -0.12 -9.00
N ASP A 232 -13.39 -0.80 -10.02
CA ASP A 232 -12.58 -1.42 -11.08
C ASP A 232 -12.82 -0.71 -12.42
N PRO A 233 -11.96 0.24 -12.81
CA PRO A 233 -12.12 0.96 -14.06
C PRO A 233 -11.89 0.08 -15.29
N TYR A 234 -11.21 -1.06 -15.17
CA TYR A 234 -10.93 -1.94 -16.31
C TYR A 234 -12.17 -2.70 -16.76
N HIS A 235 -12.97 -3.16 -15.80
CA HIS A 235 -14.22 -3.87 -16.07
C HIS A 235 -15.45 -2.96 -15.95
N SER A 236 -15.27 -1.68 -15.59
CA SER A 236 -16.36 -0.76 -15.27
C SER A 236 -17.28 -1.33 -14.18
N ALA A 237 -16.67 -1.97 -13.17
CA ALA A 237 -17.38 -2.59 -12.07
C ALA A 237 -17.28 -1.74 -10.81
N GLU A 238 -18.42 -1.52 -10.18
CA GLU A 238 -18.55 -0.79 -8.92
C GLU A 238 -19.23 -1.68 -7.88
N ASN A 239 -18.71 -1.63 -6.67
CA ASN A 239 -19.25 -2.38 -5.55
C ASN A 239 -19.25 -1.49 -4.32
N TRP A 240 -20.35 -1.50 -3.57
CA TRP A 240 -20.37 -0.96 -2.22
C TRP A 240 -21.25 -1.79 -1.32
N TYR A 241 -20.90 -1.84 -0.05
CA TYR A 241 -21.51 -2.72 0.93
C TYR A 241 -21.47 -2.09 2.30
N VAL A 242 -22.63 -2.03 2.96
CA VAL A 242 -22.76 -1.57 4.34
C VAL A 242 -23.05 -2.77 5.21
N SER A 243 -22.20 -2.98 6.22
CA SER A 243 -22.38 -4.02 7.22
C SER A 243 -22.59 -3.40 8.60
N ARG A 244 -23.56 -3.93 9.34
CA ARG A 244 -23.84 -3.56 10.73
C ARG A 244 -23.94 -4.81 11.58
N GLU A 245 -23.27 -4.80 12.73
CA GLU A 245 -23.30 -5.91 13.70
C GLU A 245 -22.98 -7.28 13.06
N GLY A 246 -22.10 -7.29 12.07
CA GLY A 246 -21.67 -8.50 11.37
C GLY A 246 -22.54 -8.99 10.23
N ARG A 247 -23.43 -8.15 9.72
CA ARG A 247 -24.34 -8.51 8.65
C ARG A 247 -24.47 -7.37 7.65
N GLY A 248 -24.37 -7.70 6.37
CA GLY A 248 -24.76 -6.81 5.29
C GLY A 248 -26.20 -6.34 5.45
N VAL A 249 -26.40 -5.03 5.46
CA VAL A 249 -27.72 -4.40 5.55
C VAL A 249 -28.19 -3.86 4.20
N ARG A 250 -27.25 -3.41 3.36
CA ARG A 250 -27.52 -2.84 2.04
C ARG A 250 -26.24 -2.83 1.21
N GLY A 251 -26.35 -2.99 -0.09
CA GLY A 251 -25.24 -2.77 -1.01
C GLY A 251 -25.60 -3.04 -2.46
N TYR A 252 -24.60 -2.81 -3.30
CA TYR A 252 -24.68 -2.92 -4.75
C TYR A 252 -23.43 -3.64 -5.28
N SER A 253 -23.63 -4.46 -6.30
CA SER A 253 -22.55 -5.08 -7.07
C SER A 253 -22.95 -5.17 -8.54
N THR A 254 -22.14 -4.58 -9.43
CA THR A 254 -22.40 -4.51 -10.88
C THR A 254 -22.76 -5.85 -11.52
N TYR A 255 -22.18 -6.96 -11.03
CA TYR A 255 -22.37 -8.29 -11.61
C TYR A 255 -23.20 -9.24 -10.73
N ALA A 256 -23.84 -8.74 -9.66
CA ALA A 256 -24.75 -9.55 -8.87
C ALA A 256 -26.13 -9.62 -9.54
N ASP A 257 -26.89 -10.68 -9.25
CA ASP A 257 -28.28 -10.86 -9.68
C ASP A 257 -29.15 -11.28 -8.49
N PRO A 258 -30.00 -10.38 -7.94
CA PRO A 258 -30.15 -8.97 -8.31
C PRO A 258 -28.91 -8.12 -7.93
N PRO A 259 -28.68 -6.97 -8.60
CA PRO A 259 -27.50 -6.13 -8.34
C PRO A 259 -27.52 -5.44 -6.98
N PHE A 260 -28.71 -5.15 -6.45
CA PHE A 260 -28.91 -4.64 -5.10
C PHE A 260 -29.35 -5.75 -4.15
N PHE A 261 -28.92 -5.66 -2.90
CA PHE A 261 -29.48 -6.45 -1.80
C PHE A 261 -29.80 -5.56 -0.60
N GLY A 262 -30.77 -5.98 0.21
CA GLY A 262 -31.21 -5.23 1.39
C GLY A 262 -32.07 -4.00 1.06
N ASP A 263 -32.63 -3.39 2.10
CA ASP A 263 -33.53 -2.23 1.95
C ASP A 263 -32.74 -0.94 1.70
N PRO A 264 -33.25 -0.02 0.85
CA PRO A 264 -32.61 1.27 0.61
C PRO A 264 -32.32 2.05 1.90
N LEU A 265 -31.14 2.66 1.97
CA LEU A 265 -30.72 3.51 3.06
C LEU A 265 -31.22 4.96 2.87
N PRO A 266 -31.34 5.76 3.94
CA PRO A 266 -31.89 7.11 3.84
C PRO A 266 -31.16 8.05 2.87
N PHE A 267 -29.86 7.86 2.64
CA PHE A 267 -29.09 8.70 1.70
C PHE A 267 -29.46 8.44 0.23
N GLU A 268 -30.08 7.30 -0.06
CA GLU A 268 -30.55 6.94 -1.40
C GLU A 268 -31.90 7.64 -1.72
N ALA A 269 -32.52 8.27 -0.71
CA ALA A 269 -33.77 9.02 -0.89
C ALA A 269 -33.49 10.39 -1.54
N GLY A 270 -33.95 10.58 -2.78
CA GLY A 270 -33.74 11.80 -3.56
C GLY A 270 -33.24 11.56 -4.98
N GLU A 271 -32.84 10.32 -5.30
CA GLU A 271 -32.81 9.85 -6.68
C GLU A 271 -34.26 9.72 -7.19
N ASP A 272 -34.49 9.84 -8.50
CA ASP A 272 -35.82 9.76 -9.14
C ASP A 272 -36.66 8.64 -8.50
N GLU A 273 -37.98 8.81 -8.35
CA GLU A 273 -38.88 7.82 -7.70
C GLU A 273 -38.78 6.40 -8.30
N ASP A 274 -38.19 6.26 -9.49
CA ASP A 274 -37.93 5.02 -10.21
C ASP A 274 -36.49 4.45 -10.03
N SER A 275 -35.61 5.10 -9.26
CA SER A 275 -34.25 4.61 -8.98
C SER A 275 -34.27 3.51 -7.92
N GLU A 276 -33.69 2.34 -8.23
CA GLU A 276 -33.52 1.25 -7.27
C GLU A 276 -32.45 1.54 -6.20
N GLY A 277 -31.66 2.62 -6.37
CA GLY A 277 -30.65 3.11 -5.44
C GLY A 277 -29.35 3.57 -6.10
N THR A 278 -28.41 4.03 -5.29
CA THR A 278 -27.11 4.54 -5.76
C THR A 278 -26.22 3.40 -6.28
N VAL A 279 -25.79 3.46 -7.54
CA VAL A 279 -24.85 2.47 -8.13
C VAL A 279 -23.38 2.82 -7.94
N HIS A 280 -23.07 4.09 -7.68
CA HIS A 280 -21.69 4.58 -7.61
C HIS A 280 -21.09 4.41 -6.21
N ALA A 281 -20.01 3.64 -6.11
CA ALA A 281 -19.31 3.37 -4.86
C ALA A 281 -18.68 4.63 -4.26
N SER A 282 -18.18 5.55 -5.10
CA SER A 282 -17.66 6.85 -4.66
C SER A 282 -18.75 7.71 -4.01
N THR A 283 -19.92 7.81 -4.64
CA THR A 283 -21.09 8.52 -4.08
C THR A 283 -21.53 7.91 -2.75
N ALA A 284 -21.65 6.58 -2.69
CA ALA A 284 -21.98 5.88 -1.45
C ALA A 284 -20.93 6.12 -0.35
N ALA A 285 -19.64 6.11 -0.68
CA ALA A 285 -18.56 6.39 0.26
C ALA A 285 -18.60 7.82 0.78
N PHE A 286 -18.81 8.79 -0.10
CA PHE A 286 -18.91 10.21 0.22
C PHE A 286 -20.06 10.50 1.19
N LEU A 287 -21.23 9.88 0.99
CA LEU A 287 -22.42 10.12 1.81
C LEU A 287 -22.41 9.33 3.12
N LEU A 288 -21.92 8.09 3.11
CA LEU A 288 -21.99 7.21 4.28
C LEU A 288 -20.76 7.29 5.19
N SER A 289 -19.58 7.52 4.62
CA SER A 289 -18.30 7.47 5.34
C SER A 289 -17.32 8.49 4.76
N VAL A 290 -16.28 8.06 4.05
CA VAL A 290 -15.30 8.94 3.44
C VAL A 290 -14.92 8.40 2.06
N GLU A 291 -15.08 9.24 1.04
CA GLU A 291 -14.58 9.00 -0.31
C GLU A 291 -13.06 9.28 -0.35
N PRO A 292 -12.22 8.32 -0.78
CA PRO A 292 -10.80 8.57 -0.99
C PRO A 292 -10.57 9.72 -1.98
N GLY A 293 -9.49 10.48 -1.79
CA GLY A 293 -9.16 11.60 -2.65
C GLY A 293 -8.25 12.61 -1.94
N PRO A 294 -8.30 13.90 -2.31
CA PRO A 294 -7.67 14.97 -1.55
C PRO A 294 -8.32 15.12 -0.17
N MET A 295 -7.54 14.93 0.88
CA MET A 295 -7.97 15.13 2.27
C MET A 295 -7.30 16.38 2.83
N SER A 296 -8.10 17.30 3.34
CA SER A 296 -7.58 18.52 3.96
C SER A 296 -6.95 18.23 5.32
N ALA A 297 -5.92 18.98 5.68
CA ALA A 297 -5.32 18.93 7.01
C ALA A 297 -6.32 19.29 8.12
N HIS A 298 -7.35 20.10 7.82
CA HIS A 298 -8.37 20.50 8.80
C HIS A 298 -9.30 19.35 9.20
N GLY A 299 -9.71 18.54 8.21
CA GLY A 299 -10.57 17.36 8.42
C GLY A 299 -9.79 16.09 8.77
N THR A 300 -8.47 16.18 8.98
CA THR A 300 -7.60 15.04 9.26
C THR A 300 -7.11 15.07 10.70
N ARG A 301 -7.17 13.93 11.42
CA ARG A 301 -6.62 13.81 12.78
C ARG A 301 -5.69 12.61 12.92
N GLY A 302 -4.62 12.81 13.68
CA GLY A 302 -3.64 11.78 13.98
C GLY A 302 -2.79 11.41 12.76
N HIS A 303 -2.43 10.14 12.66
CA HIS A 303 -1.61 9.58 11.59
C HIS A 303 -2.11 8.19 11.19
N GLY A 304 -1.57 7.66 10.10
CA GLY A 304 -1.86 6.32 9.64
C GLY A 304 -0.94 5.26 10.26
N TRP A 305 -1.26 4.00 10.01
CA TRP A 305 -0.61 2.84 10.62
C TRP A 305 -0.39 1.75 9.59
N LEU A 306 0.81 1.19 9.57
CA LEU A 306 1.07 -0.08 8.91
C LEU A 306 0.91 -1.23 9.91
N ALA A 307 0.37 -2.34 9.44
CA ALA A 307 0.21 -3.57 10.21
C ALA A 307 0.40 -4.80 9.32
N THR A 308 0.55 -5.97 9.95
CA THR A 308 0.52 -7.27 9.26
C THR A 308 -0.57 -8.17 9.81
N THR A 309 -1.12 -9.04 8.98
CA THR A 309 -2.12 -10.05 9.37
C THR A 309 -1.51 -11.30 10.03
N ARG A 310 -0.18 -11.39 10.12
CA ARG A 310 0.53 -12.56 10.66
C ARG A 310 1.72 -12.12 11.54
N PRO A 311 1.73 -12.41 12.85
CA PRO A 311 2.82 -11.98 13.73
C PRO A 311 4.17 -12.64 13.37
N GLU A 312 4.15 -13.78 12.66
CA GLU A 312 5.35 -14.49 12.20
C GLU A 312 6.09 -13.77 11.07
N VAL A 313 5.40 -12.85 10.38
CA VAL A 313 5.94 -12.08 9.26
C VAL A 313 5.89 -10.59 9.63
N PRO A 314 6.86 -10.08 10.42
CA PRO A 314 6.87 -8.68 10.80
C PRO A 314 7.00 -7.77 9.58
N LEU A 315 6.52 -6.53 9.71
CA LEU A 315 6.52 -5.52 8.65
C LEU A 315 7.89 -5.34 7.98
N ASP A 316 8.98 -5.49 8.75
CA ASP A 316 10.36 -5.38 8.28
C ASP A 316 10.73 -6.36 7.16
N ARG A 317 9.97 -7.45 6.99
CA ARG A 317 10.18 -8.46 5.93
C ARG A 317 9.55 -8.11 4.60
N PHE A 318 8.58 -7.20 4.60
CA PHE A 318 7.96 -6.77 3.35
C PHE A 318 8.90 -5.82 2.62
N ARG A 319 9.07 -6.06 1.33
CA ARG A 319 9.95 -5.27 0.47
C ARG A 319 9.31 -3.91 0.14
N GLY A 320 10.16 -2.89 0.03
CA GLY A 320 9.80 -1.54 -0.39
C GLY A 320 9.05 -0.72 0.66
N ALA A 321 8.38 0.33 0.17
CA ALA A 321 7.48 1.24 0.91
C ALA A 321 8.09 2.25 1.89
N LEU A 322 9.36 2.14 2.30
CA LEU A 322 9.93 3.20 3.15
C LEU A 322 10.18 4.50 2.36
N PRO A 323 9.83 5.68 2.91
CA PRO A 323 10.11 6.98 2.32
C PRO A 323 11.58 7.35 2.59
N VAL A 324 12.50 6.85 1.77
CA VAL A 324 13.94 7.13 1.88
C VAL A 324 14.47 8.11 0.84
#